data_AF-A0A974SUK0-F1
#
_entry.id   AF-A0A974SUK0-F1
#
_cell.length_a   1.000
_cell.length_b   1.000
_cell.length_c   1.000
_cell.angle_alpha   90.00
_cell.angle_beta   90.00
_cell.angle_gamma   90.00
#
_symmetry.space_group_name_H-M   'P 1'
#
loop_
_entity.id
_entity.type
_entity.pdbx_description
1 polymer ?
#
loop_
_entity_poly.entity_id
_entity_poly.type
_entity_poly.pdbx_seq_one_letter_code
_entity_poly.pdbx_strand_id
1 'polypeptide(L)'
;MNFGKFSSHDLHLFLDLADAFDVEFFEARDVLFQAKERLFAPDCLKPAWSHLYELPILQHATQGVELLGGVEFIRQISKSQNQIQFMQDAMNAFDVKMNAWEPNLAEKEEIRKSLAAIFAFSYSLMLSFRSLKIFGLYLNDLVAIVRDGGSRSEKALLAAVKIDQTILACSTINAYVSQRVLLNDDQFLKRLRRALVGKLTLREQKNYQQMRLTLQVLKEVGADKLSAKDLYRLFVDELALVAKDRNDDVGDVEENLRQFAYQFMKQKAVS
;
A
#
# COMPACT_ATOMS: atom_id res chain seq x y z
N MET A 1 25.30 4.17 6.92
CA MET A 1 24.78 4.38 8.30
C MET A 1 23.74 3.30 8.56
N ASN A 2 23.55 2.88 9.81
CA ASN A 2 22.52 1.89 10.15
C ASN A 2 21.34 2.60 10.83
N PHE A 3 20.14 2.40 10.30
CA PHE A 3 18.88 2.85 10.85
C PHE A 3 18.17 1.64 11.47
N GLY A 4 18.55 1.32 12.71
CA GLY A 4 18.19 0.04 13.33
C GLY A 4 18.93 -1.12 12.67
N LYS A 5 18.19 -2.08 12.11
CA LYS A 5 18.77 -3.25 11.40
C LYS A 5 19.04 -3.03 9.91
N PHE A 6 18.65 -1.87 9.36
CA PHE A 6 18.77 -1.58 7.93
C PHE A 6 19.87 -0.55 7.65
N SER A 7 20.62 -0.77 6.59
CA SER A 7 21.54 0.19 6.01
C SER A 7 20.84 1.08 4.97
N SER A 8 21.49 2.17 4.56
CA SER A 8 21.01 2.99 3.43
C SER A 8 20.85 2.17 2.15
N HIS A 9 21.72 1.18 1.92
CA HIS A 9 21.64 0.28 0.77
C HIS A 9 20.38 -0.59 0.84
N ASP A 10 20.06 -1.14 2.01
CA ASP A 10 18.83 -1.91 2.19
C ASP A 10 17.58 -1.06 1.94
N LEU A 11 17.59 0.21 2.36
CA LEU A 11 16.49 1.14 2.10
C LEU A 11 16.34 1.48 0.62
N HIS A 12 17.43 1.62 -0.13
CA HIS A 12 17.39 1.75 -1.60
C HIS A 12 16.80 0.52 -2.25
N LEU A 13 17.29 -0.68 -1.89
CA LEU A 13 16.76 -1.94 -2.41
C LEU A 13 15.26 -2.07 -2.13
N PHE A 14 14.82 -1.69 -0.93
CA PHE A 14 13.39 -1.70 -0.60
C PHE A 14 12.57 -0.74 -1.46
N LEU A 15 13.08 0.47 -1.76
CA LEU A 15 12.40 1.42 -2.64
C LEU A 15 12.37 0.93 -4.09
N ASP A 16 13.44 0.31 -4.57
CA ASP A 16 13.50 -0.30 -5.90
C ASP A 16 12.49 -1.45 -6.02
N LEU A 17 12.40 -2.31 -5.00
CA LEU A 17 11.40 -3.38 -4.93
C LEU A 17 9.97 -2.83 -4.92
N ALA A 18 9.72 -1.73 -4.19
CA ALA A 18 8.41 -1.09 -4.17
C ALA A 18 8.02 -0.50 -5.52
N ASP A 19 8.97 0.09 -6.25
CA ASP A 19 8.76 0.61 -7.60
C ASP A 19 8.52 -0.52 -8.61
N ALA A 20 9.32 -1.60 -8.54
CA ALA A 20 9.14 -2.79 -9.39
C ALA A 20 7.76 -3.42 -9.17
N PHE A 21 7.33 -3.54 -7.90
CA PHE A 21 6.01 -4.06 -7.56
C PHE A 21 4.86 -3.23 -8.15
N ASP A 22 5.00 -1.89 -8.22
CA ASP A 22 4.01 -1.04 -8.88
C ASP A 22 3.94 -1.32 -10.39
N VAL A 23 5.09 -1.50 -11.06
CA VAL A 23 5.16 -1.79 -12.50
C VAL A 23 4.50 -3.13 -12.83
N GLU A 24 4.96 -4.19 -12.18
CA GLU A 24 4.42 -5.56 -12.36
C GLU A 24 2.90 -5.60 -12.17
N PHE A 25 2.41 -4.81 -11.22
CA PHE A 25 1.00 -4.72 -10.96
C PHE A 25 0.19 -4.08 -12.09
N PHE A 26 0.70 -2.99 -12.68
CA PHE A 26 0.05 -2.37 -13.83
C PHE A 26 0.02 -3.32 -15.03
N GLU A 27 1.11 -4.04 -15.27
CA GLU A 27 1.19 -5.03 -16.34
C GLU A 27 0.22 -6.19 -16.13
N ALA A 28 0.17 -6.75 -14.91
CA ALA A 28 -0.76 -7.82 -14.56
C ALA A 28 -2.23 -7.39 -14.73
N ARG A 29 -2.56 -6.13 -14.41
CA ARG A 29 -3.90 -5.56 -14.63
C ARG A 29 -4.26 -5.51 -16.11
N ASP A 30 -3.32 -5.11 -16.95
CA ASP A 30 -3.54 -5.00 -18.39
C ASP A 30 -3.72 -6.40 -19.03
N VAL A 31 -2.95 -7.40 -18.59
CA VAL A 31 -3.15 -8.81 -18.97
C VAL A 31 -4.54 -9.29 -18.57
N LEU A 32 -4.98 -9.00 -17.35
CA LEU A 32 -6.31 -9.38 -16.88
C LEU A 32 -7.42 -8.69 -17.67
N PHE A 33 -7.24 -7.43 -18.06
CA PHE A 33 -8.18 -6.71 -18.91
C PHE A 33 -8.30 -7.34 -20.30
N GLN A 34 -7.16 -7.71 -20.91
CA GLN A 34 -7.13 -8.39 -22.21
C GLN A 34 -7.79 -9.78 -22.14
N ALA A 35 -7.65 -10.48 -21.01
CA ALA A 35 -8.21 -11.82 -20.81
C ALA A 35 -9.60 -11.84 -20.13
N LYS A 36 -10.29 -10.69 -20.03
CA LYS A 36 -11.49 -10.52 -19.20
C LYS A 36 -12.60 -11.54 -19.46
N GLU A 37 -12.91 -11.84 -20.72
CA GLU A 37 -14.00 -12.78 -21.06
C GLU A 37 -13.70 -14.20 -20.54
N ARG A 38 -12.42 -14.56 -20.54
CA ARG A 38 -11.95 -15.87 -20.08
C ARG A 38 -11.85 -15.95 -18.55
N LEU A 39 -11.39 -14.88 -17.91
CA LEU A 39 -11.12 -14.84 -16.46
C LEU A 39 -12.34 -14.47 -15.61
N PHE A 40 -13.37 -13.86 -16.22
CA PHE A 40 -14.63 -13.52 -15.55
C PHE A 40 -15.83 -14.35 -16.00
N ALA A 41 -15.56 -15.47 -16.68
CA ALA A 41 -16.55 -16.44 -17.08
C ALA A 41 -17.43 -16.90 -15.89
N PRO A 42 -18.66 -17.40 -16.14
CA PRO A 42 -19.58 -17.80 -15.07
C PRO A 42 -19.03 -18.88 -14.13
N ASP A 43 -18.12 -19.73 -14.61
CA ASP A 43 -17.52 -20.82 -13.86
C ASP A 43 -16.23 -20.41 -13.10
N CYS A 44 -15.77 -19.18 -13.26
CA CYS A 44 -14.68 -18.59 -12.48
C CYS A 44 -15.17 -18.05 -11.14
N LEU A 45 -14.28 -18.09 -10.15
CA LEU A 45 -14.44 -17.37 -8.89
C LEU A 45 -14.53 -15.87 -9.14
N LYS A 46 -15.50 -15.21 -8.49
CA LYS A 46 -15.73 -13.78 -8.66
C LYS A 46 -14.73 -12.98 -7.81
N PRO A 47 -14.12 -11.93 -8.38
CA PRO A 47 -13.21 -11.07 -7.63
C PRO A 47 -13.98 -10.18 -6.65
N ALA A 48 -13.88 -10.46 -5.35
CA ALA A 48 -14.45 -9.60 -4.31
C ALA A 48 -13.46 -9.49 -3.15
N TRP A 49 -13.00 -8.29 -2.85
CA TRP A 49 -11.90 -8.08 -1.88
C TRP A 49 -12.17 -7.01 -0.83
N SER A 50 -13.24 -6.21 -0.97
CA SER A 50 -13.54 -5.11 -0.05
C SER A 50 -13.61 -5.55 1.42
N HIS A 51 -14.14 -6.75 1.67
CA HIS A 51 -14.20 -7.34 3.02
C HIS A 51 -12.83 -7.51 3.68
N LEU A 52 -11.74 -7.63 2.90
CA LEU A 52 -10.39 -7.76 3.44
C LEU A 52 -9.92 -6.46 4.14
N TYR A 53 -10.45 -5.30 3.75
CA TYR A 53 -10.15 -4.03 4.41
C TYR A 53 -10.74 -3.91 5.81
N GLU A 54 -11.69 -4.78 6.19
CA GLU A 54 -12.19 -4.84 7.56
C GLU A 54 -11.16 -5.46 8.54
N LEU A 55 -10.19 -6.21 8.01
CA LEU A 55 -9.16 -6.86 8.81
C LEU A 55 -8.04 -5.89 9.14
N PRO A 56 -7.34 -6.02 10.30
CA PRO A 56 -6.03 -5.43 10.50
C PRO A 56 -5.06 -5.81 9.36
N ILE A 57 -4.18 -4.90 8.95
CA ILE A 57 -3.31 -5.10 7.78
C ILE A 57 -2.49 -6.40 7.84
N LEU A 58 -2.01 -6.80 9.02
CA LEU A 58 -1.25 -8.04 9.18
C LEU A 58 -2.13 -9.28 8.97
N GLN A 59 -3.39 -9.26 9.40
CA GLN A 59 -4.31 -10.36 9.15
C GLN A 59 -4.68 -10.44 7.68
N HIS A 60 -4.91 -9.29 7.03
CA HIS A 60 -5.10 -9.20 5.59
C HIS A 60 -3.91 -9.82 4.85
N ALA A 61 -2.67 -9.39 5.15
CA ALA A 61 -1.47 -9.93 4.53
C ALA A 61 -1.28 -11.44 4.77
N THR A 62 -1.51 -11.92 5.99
CA THR A 62 -1.40 -13.36 6.33
C THR A 62 -2.35 -14.23 5.52
N GLN A 63 -3.61 -13.81 5.33
CA GLN A 63 -4.54 -14.55 4.47
C GLN A 63 -4.03 -14.69 3.03
N GLY A 64 -3.30 -13.69 2.54
CA GLY A 64 -2.67 -13.72 1.22
C GLY A 64 -1.53 -14.71 1.12
N VAL A 65 -0.66 -14.67 2.12
CA VAL A 65 0.45 -15.61 2.23
C VAL A 65 -0.07 -17.04 2.26
N GLU A 66 -1.15 -17.31 3.00
CA GLU A 66 -1.78 -18.64 3.04
C GLU A 66 -2.40 -19.02 1.69
N LEU A 67 -3.17 -18.13 1.07
CA LEU A 67 -3.80 -18.35 -0.22
C LEU A 67 -2.79 -18.66 -1.33
N LEU A 68 -1.64 -18.00 -1.32
CA LEU A 68 -0.56 -18.17 -2.30
C LEU A 68 0.42 -19.28 -1.95
N GLY A 69 0.22 -20.01 -0.84
CA GLY A 69 1.16 -21.04 -0.37
C GLY A 69 2.52 -20.47 0.08
N GLY A 70 2.60 -19.17 0.37
CA GLY A 70 3.82 -18.44 0.73
C GLY A 70 4.26 -18.60 2.19
N VAL A 71 3.62 -19.44 3.00
CA VAL A 71 3.93 -19.56 4.45
C VAL A 71 5.39 -19.95 4.69
N GLU A 72 5.90 -20.91 3.91
CA GLU A 72 7.31 -21.31 4.01
C GLU A 72 8.25 -20.19 3.56
N PHE A 73 7.88 -19.45 2.52
CA PHE A 73 8.64 -18.30 2.06
C PHE A 73 8.77 -17.21 3.15
N ILE A 74 7.67 -16.85 3.82
CA ILE A 74 7.69 -15.91 4.95
C ILE A 74 8.51 -16.45 6.12
N ARG A 75 8.46 -17.75 6.39
CA ARG A 75 9.28 -18.40 7.42
C ARG A 75 10.78 -18.33 7.10
N GLN A 76 11.16 -18.42 5.82
CA GLN A 76 12.55 -18.29 5.40
C GLN A 76 13.01 -16.83 5.51
N ILE A 77 12.19 -15.86 5.08
CA ILE A 77 12.46 -14.44 5.28
C ILE A 77 12.70 -14.14 6.76
N SER A 78 11.83 -14.60 7.66
CA SER A 78 11.94 -14.27 9.09
C SER A 78 13.21 -14.79 9.76
N LYS A 79 13.79 -15.87 9.23
CA LYS A 79 15.07 -16.47 9.70
C LYS A 79 16.30 -15.88 9.02
N SER A 80 16.13 -15.13 7.92
CA SER A 80 17.25 -14.56 7.18
C SER A 80 17.93 -13.42 7.97
N GLN A 81 19.25 -13.31 7.83
CA GLN A 81 20.02 -12.26 8.47
C GLN A 81 19.75 -10.89 7.84
N ASN A 82 19.58 -10.84 6.52
CA ASN A 82 19.13 -9.66 5.79
C ASN A 82 17.85 -9.99 5.00
N GLN A 83 16.72 -9.52 5.52
CA GLN A 83 15.38 -9.80 4.99
C GLN A 83 15.11 -9.15 3.63
N ILE A 84 15.69 -7.98 3.38
CA ILE A 84 15.49 -7.23 2.13
C ILE A 84 16.29 -7.90 1.02
N GLN A 85 17.56 -8.23 1.27
CA GLN A 85 18.38 -8.96 0.30
C GLN A 85 17.78 -10.33 -0.02
N PHE A 86 17.33 -11.08 1.00
CA PHE A 86 16.68 -12.37 0.79
C PHE A 86 15.45 -12.24 -0.11
N MET A 87 14.63 -11.21 0.09
CA MET A 87 13.44 -10.97 -0.73
C MET A 87 13.80 -10.69 -2.20
N GLN A 88 14.82 -9.86 -2.44
CA GLN A 88 15.31 -9.59 -3.78
C GLN A 88 15.82 -10.87 -4.48
N ASP A 89 16.66 -11.65 -3.80
CA ASP A 89 17.21 -12.89 -4.35
C ASP A 89 16.11 -13.89 -4.66
N ALA A 90 15.12 -14.01 -3.77
CA ALA A 90 13.99 -14.91 -3.97
C ALA A 90 13.05 -14.46 -5.10
N MET A 91 12.83 -13.15 -5.27
CA MET A 91 12.07 -12.62 -6.41
C MET A 91 12.78 -12.92 -7.73
N ASN A 92 14.10 -12.67 -7.81
CA ASN A 92 14.89 -13.02 -9.00
C ASN A 92 14.82 -14.53 -9.32
N ALA A 93 14.90 -15.39 -8.30
CA ALA A 93 14.77 -16.83 -8.47
C ALA A 93 13.35 -17.25 -8.89
N PHE A 94 12.33 -16.59 -8.35
CA PHE A 94 10.94 -16.80 -8.74
C PHE A 94 10.72 -16.43 -10.20
N ASP A 95 11.24 -15.30 -10.68
CA ASP A 95 11.11 -14.88 -12.07
C ASP A 95 11.74 -15.88 -13.03
N VAL A 96 12.95 -16.38 -12.72
CA VAL A 96 13.60 -17.43 -13.51
C VAL A 96 12.72 -18.69 -13.56
N LYS A 97 12.14 -19.10 -12.42
CA LYS A 97 11.27 -20.27 -12.35
C LYS A 97 9.98 -20.06 -13.14
N MET A 98 9.36 -18.90 -13.05
CA MET A 98 8.11 -18.57 -13.75
C MET A 98 8.32 -18.49 -15.26
N ASN A 99 9.45 -17.92 -15.71
CA ASN A 99 9.80 -17.86 -17.13
C ASN A 99 10.08 -19.25 -17.73
N ALA A 100 10.54 -20.20 -16.92
CA ALA A 100 10.74 -21.59 -17.32
C ALA A 100 9.48 -22.47 -17.19
N TRP A 101 8.40 -21.96 -16.60
CA TRP A 101 7.20 -22.74 -16.34
C TRP A 101 6.28 -22.79 -17.56
N GLU A 102 6.07 -24.00 -18.09
CA GLU A 102 5.18 -24.26 -19.21
C GLU A 102 3.97 -25.09 -18.74
N PRO A 103 2.91 -24.47 -18.17
CA PRO A 103 1.77 -25.23 -17.69
C PRO A 103 1.02 -25.89 -18.84
N ASN A 104 0.62 -27.14 -18.62
CA ASN A 104 -0.20 -27.89 -19.56
C ASN A 104 -1.63 -27.33 -19.60
N LEU A 105 -2.46 -27.82 -20.54
CA LEU A 105 -3.83 -27.31 -20.72
C LEU A 105 -4.72 -27.49 -19.49
N ALA A 106 -4.59 -28.63 -18.79
CA ALA A 106 -5.39 -28.90 -17.60
C ALA A 106 -5.00 -27.96 -16.45
N GLU A 107 -3.71 -27.75 -16.23
CA GLU A 107 -3.19 -26.80 -15.22
C GLU A 107 -3.64 -25.37 -15.53
N LYS A 108 -3.54 -24.93 -16.79
CA LYS A 108 -4.03 -23.61 -17.23
C LYS A 108 -5.50 -23.42 -16.91
N GLU A 109 -6.31 -24.46 -17.13
CA GLU A 109 -7.76 -24.42 -16.92
C GLU A 109 -8.14 -24.43 -15.43
N GLU A 110 -7.37 -25.14 -14.60
CA GLU A 110 -7.53 -25.11 -13.15
C GLU A 110 -7.20 -23.73 -12.58
N ILE A 111 -6.06 -23.16 -12.95
CA ILE A 111 -5.61 -21.84 -12.50
C ILE A 111 -6.57 -20.74 -12.99
N ARG A 112 -7.05 -20.84 -14.23
CA ARG A 112 -7.99 -19.87 -14.81
C ARG A 112 -9.18 -19.59 -13.90
N LYS A 113 -9.72 -20.63 -13.25
CA LYS A 113 -10.92 -20.52 -12.40
C LYS A 113 -10.70 -19.68 -11.15
N SER A 114 -9.48 -19.61 -10.63
CA SER A 114 -9.14 -18.88 -9.41
C SER A 114 -8.34 -17.59 -9.65
N LEU A 115 -7.76 -17.43 -10.84
CA LEU A 115 -6.81 -16.35 -11.13
C LEU A 115 -7.37 -14.95 -10.87
N ALA A 116 -8.64 -14.70 -11.21
CA ALA A 116 -9.30 -13.43 -10.94
C ALA A 116 -9.43 -13.13 -9.43
N ALA A 117 -9.74 -14.15 -8.63
CA ALA A 117 -9.84 -14.03 -7.18
C ALA A 117 -8.47 -13.85 -6.52
N ILE A 118 -7.45 -14.56 -7.00
CA ILE A 118 -6.05 -14.39 -6.58
C ILE A 118 -5.58 -12.96 -6.89
N PHE A 119 -5.85 -12.49 -8.11
CA PHE A 119 -5.52 -11.11 -8.49
C PHE A 119 -6.26 -10.09 -7.62
N ALA A 120 -7.55 -10.28 -7.37
CA ALA A 120 -8.34 -9.41 -6.47
C ALA A 120 -7.72 -9.31 -5.07
N PHE A 121 -7.23 -10.43 -4.54
CA PHE A 121 -6.52 -10.43 -3.27
C PHE A 121 -5.25 -9.56 -3.34
N SER A 122 -4.36 -9.81 -4.32
CA SER A 122 -3.14 -9.00 -4.50
C SER A 122 -3.44 -7.52 -4.76
N TYR A 123 -4.50 -7.24 -5.53
CA TYR A 123 -5.02 -5.90 -5.82
C TYR A 123 -5.40 -5.16 -4.55
N SER A 124 -6.07 -5.83 -3.62
CA SER A 124 -6.44 -5.23 -2.34
C SER A 124 -5.23 -4.86 -1.47
N LEU A 125 -4.21 -5.73 -1.39
CA LEU A 125 -2.98 -5.39 -0.66
C LEU A 125 -2.26 -4.22 -1.30
N MET A 126 -2.13 -4.22 -2.63
CA MET A 126 -1.53 -3.12 -3.37
C MET A 126 -2.26 -1.80 -3.13
N LEU A 127 -3.60 -1.81 -3.07
CA LEU A 127 -4.37 -0.62 -2.72
C LEU A 127 -4.15 -0.18 -1.27
N SER A 128 -4.02 -1.11 -0.32
CA SER A 128 -3.63 -0.79 1.04
C SER A 128 -2.24 -0.15 1.12
N PHE A 129 -1.25 -0.65 0.37
CA PHE A 129 0.07 -0.04 0.24
C PHE A 129 0.02 1.31 -0.46
N ARG A 130 -0.80 1.48 -1.50
CA ARG A 130 -1.03 2.77 -2.15
C ARG A 130 -1.62 3.79 -1.17
N SER A 131 -2.55 3.37 -0.32
CA SER A 131 -3.07 4.23 0.75
C SER A 131 -1.97 4.66 1.71
N LEU A 132 -1.05 3.76 2.09
CA LEU A 132 0.12 4.12 2.89
C LEU A 132 0.99 5.17 2.18
N LYS A 133 1.29 4.97 0.89
CA LYS A 133 2.06 5.90 0.07
C LYS A 133 1.43 7.29 -0.04
N ILE A 134 0.10 7.39 0.01
CA ILE A 134 -0.62 8.65 -0.24
C ILE A 134 -1.04 9.34 1.07
N PHE A 135 -1.50 8.57 2.06
CA PHE A 135 -2.12 9.05 3.29
C PHE A 135 -1.34 8.70 4.56
N GLY A 136 -0.28 7.88 4.46
CA GLY A 136 0.47 7.38 5.62
C GLY A 136 -0.29 6.36 6.46
N LEU A 137 -1.35 5.79 5.91
CA LEU A 137 -2.21 4.80 6.54
C LEU A 137 -2.59 3.73 5.53
N TYR A 138 -2.58 2.46 5.95
CA TYR A 138 -3.18 1.39 5.15
C TYR A 138 -4.69 1.64 4.99
N LEU A 139 -5.30 1.11 3.92
CA LEU A 139 -6.77 1.18 3.77
C LEU A 139 -7.49 0.58 4.98
N ASN A 140 -6.94 -0.52 5.49
CA ASN A 140 -7.36 -1.19 6.71
C ASN A 140 -7.40 -0.24 7.92
N ASP A 141 -6.37 0.59 8.10
CA ASP A 141 -6.30 1.58 9.18
C ASP A 141 -7.38 2.67 9.01
N LEU A 142 -7.65 3.09 7.77
CA LEU A 142 -8.71 4.07 7.47
C LEU A 142 -10.10 3.50 7.81
N VAL A 143 -10.36 2.25 7.47
CA VAL A 143 -11.60 1.56 7.85
C VAL A 143 -11.71 1.44 9.37
N ALA A 144 -10.64 1.09 10.07
CA ALA A 144 -10.61 1.04 11.53
C ALA A 144 -10.94 2.40 12.17
N ILE A 145 -10.40 3.52 11.66
CA ILE A 145 -10.73 4.88 12.13
C ILE A 145 -12.23 5.21 11.94
N VAL A 146 -12.85 4.70 10.87
CA VAL A 146 -14.30 4.87 10.68
C VAL A 146 -15.06 4.04 11.70
N ARG A 147 -14.63 2.80 11.95
CA ARG A 147 -15.24 1.88 12.92
C ARG A 147 -15.22 2.43 14.34
N ASP A 148 -14.09 3.02 14.74
CA ASP A 148 -13.91 3.60 16.07
C ASP A 148 -14.75 4.88 16.27
N GLY A 149 -15.20 5.50 15.19
CA GLY A 149 -16.01 6.71 15.24
C GLY A 149 -15.23 8.00 15.58
N GLY A 150 -15.97 9.08 15.81
CA GLY A 150 -15.43 10.39 16.20
C GLY A 150 -15.15 11.36 15.06
N SER A 151 -14.41 12.44 15.37
CA SER A 151 -14.22 13.58 14.46
C SER A 151 -13.38 13.27 13.22
N ARG A 152 -12.66 12.15 13.21
CA ARG A 152 -11.78 11.74 12.09
C ARG A 152 -12.45 10.78 11.11
N SER A 153 -13.57 10.16 11.46
CA SER A 153 -14.18 9.08 10.66
C SER A 153 -14.56 9.54 9.27
N GLU A 154 -15.20 10.71 9.13
CA GLU A 154 -15.61 11.19 7.80
C GLU A 154 -14.38 11.36 6.89
N LYS A 155 -13.32 11.99 7.41
CA LYS A 155 -12.11 12.24 6.64
C LYS A 155 -11.43 10.93 6.24
N ALA A 156 -11.37 9.95 7.15
CA ALA A 156 -10.80 8.64 6.87
C ALA A 156 -11.58 7.90 5.78
N LEU A 157 -12.92 7.91 5.84
CA LEU A 157 -13.80 7.34 4.82
C LEU A 157 -13.56 8.00 3.45
N LEU A 158 -13.54 9.33 3.40
CA LEU A 158 -13.32 10.06 2.14
C LEU A 158 -11.93 9.80 1.56
N ALA A 159 -10.92 9.58 2.40
CA ALA A 159 -9.58 9.17 1.95
C ALA A 159 -9.58 7.74 1.40
N ALA A 160 -10.23 6.81 2.10
CA ALA A 160 -10.38 5.41 1.69
C ALA A 160 -11.05 5.29 0.31
N VAL A 161 -12.18 5.99 0.12
CA VAL A 161 -12.94 5.99 -1.14
C VAL A 161 -12.13 6.54 -2.32
N LYS A 162 -11.19 7.45 -2.08
CA LYS A 162 -10.31 7.97 -3.15
C LYS A 162 -9.29 6.93 -3.64
N ILE A 163 -8.95 5.94 -2.80
CA ILE A 163 -8.03 4.87 -3.19
C ILE A 163 -8.80 3.74 -3.88
N ASP A 164 -9.90 3.30 -3.28
CA ASP A 164 -10.71 2.19 -3.76
C ASP A 164 -12.20 2.44 -3.52
N GLN A 165 -12.98 2.46 -4.58
CA GLN A 165 -14.43 2.67 -4.49
C GLN A 165 -15.17 1.44 -3.97
N THR A 166 -14.58 0.24 -4.09
CA THR A 166 -15.20 -1.00 -3.56
C THR A 166 -15.31 -0.98 -2.03
N ILE A 167 -14.61 -0.07 -1.36
CA ILE A 167 -14.68 0.13 0.09
C ILE A 167 -16.09 0.49 0.58
N LEU A 168 -16.96 0.99 -0.30
CA LEU A 168 -18.38 1.23 0.01
C LEU A 168 -19.15 -0.07 0.33
N ALA A 169 -18.63 -1.23 -0.08
CA ALA A 169 -19.18 -2.54 0.26
C ALA A 169 -18.65 -3.10 1.60
N CYS A 170 -17.65 -2.45 2.23
CA CYS A 170 -17.23 -2.78 3.59
C CYS A 170 -18.36 -2.46 4.57
N SER A 171 -18.67 -3.37 5.50
CA SER A 171 -19.79 -3.21 6.43
C SER A 171 -19.65 -1.96 7.30
N THR A 172 -18.44 -1.64 7.75
CA THR A 172 -18.14 -0.45 8.54
C THR A 172 -18.47 0.83 7.75
N ILE A 173 -17.97 0.94 6.53
CA ILE A 173 -18.18 2.11 5.67
C ILE A 173 -19.65 2.22 5.26
N ASN A 174 -20.25 1.09 4.89
CA ASN A 174 -21.64 1.02 4.49
C ASN A 174 -22.57 1.48 5.61
N ALA A 175 -22.33 1.06 6.85
CA ALA A 175 -23.09 1.50 8.02
C ALA A 175 -22.96 3.02 8.23
N TYR A 176 -21.74 3.57 8.12
CA TYR A 176 -21.50 5.02 8.23
C TYR A 176 -22.26 5.80 7.17
N VAL A 177 -22.16 5.39 5.90
CA VAL A 177 -22.88 6.04 4.78
C VAL A 177 -24.39 5.94 4.98
N SER A 178 -24.90 4.77 5.35
CA SER A 178 -26.33 4.54 5.57
C SER A 178 -26.90 5.44 6.66
N GLN A 179 -26.17 5.62 7.77
CA GLN A 179 -26.56 6.54 8.83
C GLN A 179 -26.67 7.99 8.31
N ARG A 180 -25.72 8.44 7.50
CA ARG A 180 -25.71 9.80 6.95
C ARG A 180 -26.82 10.03 5.92
N VAL A 181 -27.15 9.00 5.14
CA VAL A 181 -28.32 9.01 4.25
C VAL A 181 -29.61 9.14 5.06
N LEU A 182 -29.78 8.35 6.14
CA LEU A 182 -30.98 8.43 7.00
C LEU A 182 -31.14 9.80 7.66
N LEU A 183 -30.03 10.47 7.99
CA LEU A 183 -30.02 11.81 8.57
C LEU A 183 -30.13 12.94 7.54
N ASN A 184 -30.26 12.63 6.24
CA ASN A 184 -30.24 13.61 5.15
C ASN A 184 -29.03 14.55 5.21
N ASP A 185 -27.83 14.01 5.50
CA ASP A 185 -26.59 14.80 5.56
C ASP A 185 -26.08 15.11 4.13
N ASP A 186 -26.74 16.07 3.47
CA ASP A 186 -26.44 16.48 2.10
C ASP A 186 -25.00 16.98 1.91
N GLN A 187 -24.42 17.56 2.96
CA GLN A 187 -23.04 18.04 2.92
C GLN A 187 -22.07 16.87 2.82
N PHE A 188 -22.25 15.84 3.66
CA PHE A 188 -21.50 14.61 3.57
C PHE A 188 -21.65 13.96 2.19
N LEU A 189 -22.87 13.80 1.68
CA LEU A 189 -23.12 13.16 0.37
C LEU A 189 -22.49 13.93 -0.80
N LYS A 190 -22.42 15.27 -0.73
CA LYS A 190 -21.66 16.09 -1.70
C LYS A 190 -20.15 15.83 -1.58
N ARG A 191 -19.60 15.73 -0.37
CA ARG A 191 -18.18 15.42 -0.15
C ARG A 191 -17.82 13.99 -0.61
N LEU A 192 -18.69 13.01 -0.36
CA LEU A 192 -18.53 11.63 -0.83
C LEU A 192 -18.49 11.54 -2.36
N ARG A 193 -19.44 12.20 -3.05
CA ARG A 193 -19.43 12.29 -4.51
C ARG A 193 -18.13 12.90 -5.04
N ARG A 194 -17.63 13.97 -4.40
CA ARG A 194 -16.34 14.58 -4.75
C ARG A 194 -15.15 13.65 -4.49
N ALA A 195 -15.20 12.81 -3.45
CA ALA A 195 -14.16 11.83 -3.19
C ALA A 195 -14.12 10.72 -4.27
N LEU A 196 -15.28 10.25 -4.73
CA LEU A 196 -15.39 9.22 -5.78
C LEU A 196 -14.76 9.64 -7.11
N VAL A 197 -14.88 10.92 -7.48
CA VAL A 197 -14.36 11.46 -8.75
C VAL A 197 -13.05 12.24 -8.59
N GLY A 198 -12.58 12.41 -7.35
CA GLY A 198 -11.47 13.29 -7.02
C GLY A 198 -10.12 12.70 -7.43
N LYS A 199 -9.22 13.55 -7.93
CA LYS A 199 -7.84 13.15 -8.25
C LYS A 199 -6.92 13.25 -7.03
N LEU A 200 -5.87 12.44 -6.99
CA LEU A 200 -4.87 12.38 -5.90
C LEU A 200 -3.58 13.17 -6.21
N THR A 201 -3.55 13.92 -7.32
CA THR A 201 -2.37 14.46 -8.00
C THR A 201 -1.28 15.08 -7.13
N LEU A 202 -1.60 15.86 -6.10
CA LEU A 202 -0.59 16.48 -5.22
C LEU A 202 0.10 15.48 -4.29
N ARG A 203 -0.57 14.39 -3.92
CA ARG A 203 -0.05 13.35 -3.01
C ARG A 203 0.67 12.21 -3.73
N GLU A 204 0.65 12.25 -5.06
CA GLU A 204 1.27 11.26 -5.95
C GLU A 204 2.70 11.60 -6.37
N GLN A 205 3.29 12.67 -5.81
CA GLN A 205 4.70 12.96 -6.02
C GLN A 205 5.58 11.83 -5.47
N LYS A 206 6.34 11.20 -6.37
CA LYS A 206 7.13 9.98 -6.11
C LYS A 206 8.01 10.11 -4.88
N ASN A 207 8.77 11.20 -4.75
CA ASN A 207 9.69 11.39 -3.63
C ASN A 207 8.96 11.38 -2.28
N TYR A 208 7.80 12.05 -2.18
CA TYR A 208 7.01 12.03 -0.95
C TYR A 208 6.43 10.64 -0.64
N GLN A 209 6.06 9.86 -1.66
CA GLN A 209 5.60 8.49 -1.45
C GLN A 209 6.74 7.61 -0.91
N GLN A 210 7.92 7.69 -1.52
CA GLN A 210 9.12 6.96 -1.09
C GLN A 210 9.52 7.37 0.35
N MET A 211 9.51 8.66 0.68
CA MET A 211 9.75 9.12 2.05
C MET A 211 8.75 8.53 3.07
N ARG A 212 7.44 8.47 2.74
CA ARG A 212 6.42 7.85 3.61
C ARG A 212 6.67 6.36 3.81
N LEU A 213 7.05 5.64 2.75
CA LEU A 213 7.40 4.22 2.85
C LEU A 213 8.62 4.02 3.75
N THR A 214 9.69 4.79 3.54
CA THR A 214 10.90 4.71 4.36
C THR A 214 10.57 4.95 5.83
N LEU A 215 9.82 6.00 6.16
CA LEU A 215 9.41 6.27 7.54
C LEU A 215 8.54 5.14 8.14
N GLN A 216 7.66 4.53 7.34
CA GLN A 216 6.87 3.39 7.80
C GLN A 216 7.74 2.18 8.12
N VAL A 217 8.69 1.83 7.25
CA VAL A 217 9.62 0.72 7.48
C VAL A 217 10.47 0.96 8.73
N LEU A 218 11.01 2.17 8.88
CA LEU A 218 11.77 2.57 10.05
C LEU A 218 10.95 2.45 11.34
N LYS A 219 9.67 2.85 11.30
CA LYS A 219 8.74 2.68 12.41
C LYS A 219 8.51 1.22 12.78
N GLU A 220 8.30 0.36 11.79
CA GLU A 220 8.06 -1.07 12.01
C GLU A 220 9.27 -1.79 12.63
N VAL A 221 10.49 -1.29 12.39
CA VAL A 221 11.71 -1.83 13.01
C VAL A 221 12.15 -1.08 14.27
N GLY A 222 11.36 -0.13 14.75
CA GLY A 222 11.66 0.66 15.96
C GLY A 222 12.80 1.67 15.80
N ALA A 223 13.19 2.00 14.56
CA ALA A 223 14.20 3.00 14.22
C ALA A 223 13.55 4.38 13.93
N ASP A 224 12.58 4.75 14.77
CA ASP A 224 11.56 5.74 14.44
C ASP A 224 11.81 7.12 15.10
N LYS A 225 12.88 7.19 15.91
CA LYS A 225 13.36 8.39 16.61
C LYS A 225 14.59 8.97 15.90
N LEU A 226 14.36 9.65 14.79
CA LEU A 226 15.40 10.33 14.02
C LEU A 226 15.48 11.82 14.37
N SER A 227 16.69 12.35 14.54
CA SER A 227 16.90 13.79 14.65
C SER A 227 16.74 14.49 13.30
N ALA A 228 16.63 15.83 13.28
CA ALA A 228 16.57 16.59 12.03
C ALA A 228 17.78 16.33 11.12
N LYS A 229 18.97 16.19 11.71
CA LYS A 229 20.21 15.82 11.02
C LYS A 229 20.17 14.41 10.45
N ASP A 230 19.62 13.45 11.19
CA ASP A 230 19.48 12.07 10.70
C ASP A 230 18.50 12.01 9.52
N LEU A 231 17.40 12.77 9.59
CA LEU A 231 16.42 12.89 8.51
C LEU A 231 17.03 13.55 7.27
N TYR A 232 17.81 14.61 7.44
CA TYR A 232 18.53 15.27 6.35
C TYR A 232 19.48 14.28 5.68
N ARG A 233 20.37 13.65 6.47
CA ARG A 233 21.32 12.69 5.93
C ARG A 233 20.61 11.55 5.19
N LEU A 234 19.54 11.00 5.77
CA LEU A 234 18.80 9.91 5.15
C LEU A 234 18.15 10.35 3.82
N PHE A 235 17.35 11.42 3.82
CA PHE A 235 16.53 11.77 2.65
C PHE A 235 17.24 12.62 1.60
N VAL A 236 18.29 13.33 1.97
CA VAL A 236 19.06 14.21 1.08
C VAL A 236 20.34 13.52 0.64
N ASP A 237 21.20 13.10 1.57
CA ASP A 237 22.53 12.58 1.23
C ASP A 237 22.51 11.13 0.77
N GLU A 238 21.76 10.27 1.46
CA GLU A 238 21.83 8.83 1.26
C GLU A 238 20.81 8.37 0.22
N LEU A 239 19.54 8.79 0.33
CA LEU A 239 18.45 8.38 -0.59
C LEU A 239 18.20 9.34 -1.76
N ALA A 240 18.77 10.55 -1.73
CA ALA A 240 18.59 11.57 -2.77
C ALA A 240 17.11 11.88 -3.15
N LEU A 241 16.18 11.75 -2.20
CA LEU A 241 14.76 12.02 -2.40
C LEU A 241 14.43 13.52 -2.31
N VAL A 242 15.30 14.30 -1.68
CA VAL A 242 15.15 15.75 -1.50
C VAL A 242 16.41 16.42 -2.03
N ALA A 243 16.24 17.46 -2.87
CA ALA A 243 17.36 18.21 -3.41
C ALA A 243 18.06 19.03 -2.32
N LYS A 244 19.40 19.06 -2.36
CA LYS A 244 20.25 19.87 -1.45
C LYS A 244 19.97 21.37 -1.60
N ASP A 245 19.86 21.80 -2.84
CA ASP A 245 19.74 23.21 -3.21
C ASP A 245 18.38 23.44 -3.88
N ARG A 246 17.36 23.80 -3.10
CA ARG A 246 16.24 24.55 -3.66
C ARG A 246 16.58 26.02 -3.49
N ASN A 247 16.96 26.68 -4.59
CA ASN A 247 17.23 28.12 -4.67
C ASN A 247 16.42 28.91 -3.64
N ASP A 248 17.12 29.40 -2.62
CA ASP A 248 16.94 30.56 -1.73
C ASP A 248 15.55 30.90 -1.11
N ASP A 249 14.46 30.25 -1.53
CA ASP A 249 13.07 30.61 -1.20
C ASP A 249 12.31 29.52 -0.42
N VAL A 250 12.94 28.39 -0.09
CA VAL A 250 12.25 27.23 0.52
C VAL A 250 12.81 26.84 1.89
N GLY A 251 13.06 27.82 2.77
CA GLY A 251 13.27 27.59 4.21
C GLY A 251 14.38 26.57 4.59
N ASP A 252 14.46 26.23 5.88
CA ASP A 252 15.41 25.23 6.38
C ASP A 252 14.92 23.81 6.00
N VAL A 253 15.66 23.13 5.11
CA VAL A 253 15.36 21.77 4.64
C VAL A 253 15.29 20.79 5.81
N GLU A 254 16.15 20.94 6.83
CA GLU A 254 16.13 20.07 8.01
C GLU A 254 14.81 20.21 8.78
N GLU A 255 14.36 21.44 8.98
CA GLU A 255 13.11 21.73 9.70
C GLU A 255 11.88 21.27 8.89
N ASN A 256 11.90 21.43 7.56
CA ASN A 256 10.85 20.90 6.69
C ASN A 256 10.75 19.37 6.76
N LEU A 257 11.89 18.67 6.73
CA LEU A 257 11.94 17.22 6.87
C LEU A 257 11.48 16.76 8.25
N ARG A 258 11.87 17.47 9.30
CA ARG A 258 11.42 17.22 10.66
C ARG A 258 9.91 17.39 10.79
N GLN A 259 9.33 18.45 10.23
CA GLN A 259 7.90 18.68 10.25
C GLN A 259 7.14 17.60 9.48
N PHE A 260 7.64 17.22 8.30
CA PHE A 260 7.08 16.12 7.51
C PHE A 260 7.09 14.80 8.29
N ALA A 261 8.24 14.42 8.85
CA ALA A 261 8.37 13.19 9.63
C ALA A 261 7.50 13.23 10.89
N TYR A 262 7.45 14.37 11.59
CA TYR A 262 6.57 14.55 12.74
C TYR A 262 5.10 14.39 12.39
N GLN A 263 4.65 15.02 11.31
CA GLN A 263 3.28 14.88 10.82
C GLN A 263 2.98 13.43 10.47
N PHE A 264 3.86 12.76 9.72
CA PHE A 264 3.68 11.35 9.39
C PHE A 264 3.59 10.46 10.63
N MET A 265 4.51 10.64 11.59
CA MET A 265 4.67 9.77 12.75
C MET A 265 3.59 9.98 13.82
N LYS A 266 3.20 11.24 14.06
CA LYS A 266 2.19 11.62 15.06
C LYS A 266 0.77 11.65 14.48
N GLN A 267 0.61 12.06 13.23
CA GLN A 267 -0.67 12.17 12.54
C GLN A 267 -0.84 11.01 11.54
N LYS A 268 -0.89 9.78 12.05
CA LYS A 268 -1.67 8.67 11.44
C LYS A 268 -3.17 9.02 11.35
N ALA A 269 -3.48 10.25 10.96
CA ALA A 269 -4.72 10.96 11.12
C ALA A 269 -4.78 11.90 9.93
N VAL A 270 -5.24 11.33 8.81
CA VAL A 270 -5.84 12.01 7.65
C VAL A 270 -5.67 13.53 7.74
N SER A 271 -4.56 14.06 7.23
CA SER A 271 -4.36 15.50 7.00
C SER A 271 -4.91 15.89 5.64
#